data_AF-A0A535ETG1-F1
#
_entry.id   AF-A0A535ETG1-F1
#
_cell.length_a   1.000
_cell.length_b   1.000
_cell.length_c   1.000
_cell.angle_alpha   90.00
_cell.angle_beta   90.00
_cell.angle_gamma   90.00
#
_symmetry.space_group_name_H-M   'P 1'
#
loop_
_entity.id
_entity.type
_entity.pdbx_description
1 polymer ?
#
loop_
_entity_poly.entity_id
_entity_poly.type
_entity_poly.pdbx_seq_one_letter_code
_entity_poly.pdbx_strand_id
1 'polypeptide(L)'
;MKNQFAGITKVGSTGSFNLSLEVGPLQPMYTPQQQATQHPRAGEVMFTGQMVMPPGMASMQSMAGMSAPNWYHMEVHYYYKTSGYPVKGLSPVVTVTNAATGQAQMLPIVTMQGLNEGVRDFHYGNNIELPKGQYHVTTVAGGQSGAFDFSI
;
A
#
# COMPACT_ATOMS: atom_id res chain seq x y z
N MET A 1 -4.97 3.50 19.98
CA MET A 1 -3.73 4.22 19.62
C MET A 1 -3.44 3.86 18.18
N LYS A 2 -3.26 4.83 17.28
CA LYS A 2 -2.88 4.55 15.88
C LYS A 2 -1.47 3.96 15.91
N ASN A 3 -1.29 2.70 15.53
CA ASN A 3 0.02 2.28 15.06
C ASN A 3 0.21 3.03 13.75
N GLN A 4 0.93 4.14 13.82
CA GLN A 4 1.39 4.81 12.61
C GLN A 4 2.27 3.81 11.86
N PHE A 5 1.98 3.61 10.59
CA PHE A 5 2.93 3.05 9.64
C PHE A 5 4.27 3.77 9.87
N ALA A 6 5.29 3.03 10.30
CA ALA A 6 6.61 3.62 10.57
C ALA A 6 7.28 3.95 9.23
N GLY A 7 6.91 5.08 8.63
CA GLY A 7 7.26 5.38 7.26
C GLY A 7 6.87 6.80 6.81
N ILE A 8 6.84 6.98 5.50
CA ILE A 8 6.46 8.21 4.83
C ILE A 8 4.93 8.23 4.71
N THR A 9 4.31 9.33 5.12
CA THR A 9 2.89 9.59 4.88
C THR A 9 2.74 10.87 4.08
N LYS A 10 1.90 10.83 3.03
CA LYS A 10 1.48 12.01 2.26
C LYS A 10 -0.04 12.02 2.20
N VAL A 11 -0.63 13.21 2.34
CA VAL A 11 -2.07 13.39 2.24
C VAL A 11 -2.41 14.23 1.03
N GLY A 12 -3.56 13.95 0.43
CA GLY A 12 -4.07 14.64 -0.75
C GLY A 12 -5.59 14.57 -0.79
N SER A 13 -6.18 15.15 -1.83
CA SER A 13 -7.62 14.99 -2.05
C SER A 13 -7.98 15.11 -3.51
N THR A 14 -9.11 14.51 -3.89
CA THR A 14 -9.77 14.65 -5.18
C THR A 14 -11.10 15.38 -5.01
N GLY A 15 -11.99 15.37 -6.01
CA GLY A 15 -13.34 15.90 -5.84
C GLY A 15 -14.12 15.18 -4.72
N SER A 16 -14.05 13.85 -4.67
CA SER A 16 -14.88 13.00 -3.80
C SER A 16 -14.12 12.36 -2.64
N PHE A 17 -12.79 12.27 -2.72
CA PHE A 17 -11.98 11.48 -1.81
C PHE A 17 -10.93 12.32 -1.08
N ASN A 18 -10.74 12.03 0.21
CA ASN A 18 -9.47 12.31 0.87
C ASN A 18 -8.54 11.11 0.63
N LEU A 19 -7.27 11.38 0.38
CA LEU A 19 -6.28 10.36 0.07
C LEU A 19 -5.15 10.36 1.10
N SER A 20 -4.65 9.18 1.44
CA SER A 20 -3.37 8.99 2.15
C SER A 20 -2.49 8.05 1.31
N LEU A 21 -1.25 8.44 1.04
CA LEU A 21 -0.20 7.56 0.54
C LEU A 21 0.72 7.23 1.71
N GLU A 22 0.97 5.94 1.94
CA GLU A 22 1.85 5.46 2.99
C GLU A 22 2.93 4.56 2.37
N VAL A 23 4.19 4.78 2.75
CA VAL A 23 5.34 4.01 2.26
C VAL A 23 6.26 3.68 3.43
N GLY A 24 6.60 2.41 3.60
CA GLY A 24 7.29 1.95 4.80
C GLY A 24 7.83 0.53 4.65
N PRO A 25 8.27 -0.08 5.77
CA PRO A 25 8.84 -1.42 5.75
C PRO A 25 7.90 -2.44 5.12
N LEU A 26 8.47 -3.51 4.56
CA LEU A 26 7.70 -4.64 4.05
C LEU A 26 6.75 -5.19 5.12
N GLN A 27 5.51 -5.47 4.69
CA GLN A 27 4.51 -6.12 5.54
C GLN A 27 4.32 -7.58 5.09
N PRO A 28 4.18 -8.53 6.03
CA PRO A 28 3.65 -9.85 5.71
C PRO A 28 2.18 -9.70 5.31
N MET A 29 1.80 -10.37 4.23
CA MET A 29 0.42 -10.36 3.75
C MET A 29 -0.13 -11.78 3.74
N TYR A 30 -1.32 -11.95 4.29
CA TYR A 30 -1.98 -13.24 4.47
C TYR A 30 -3.26 -13.29 3.65
N THR A 31 -3.53 -14.44 3.03
CA THR A 31 -4.88 -14.74 2.56
C THR A 31 -5.84 -14.90 3.74
N PRO A 32 -7.17 -14.78 3.54
CA PRO A 32 -8.14 -14.98 4.62
C PRO A 32 -8.05 -16.37 5.25
N GLN A 33 -7.72 -17.39 4.44
CA GLN A 33 -7.50 -18.76 4.93
C GLN A 33 -6.25 -18.85 5.82
N GLN A 34 -5.15 -18.18 5.45
CA GLN A 34 -3.94 -18.15 6.28
C GLN A 34 -4.19 -17.38 7.58
N GLN A 35 -4.91 -16.26 7.53
CA GLN A 35 -5.32 -15.54 8.75
C GLN A 35 -6.12 -16.46 9.68
N ALA A 36 -7.10 -17.19 9.13
CA ALA A 36 -7.98 -18.08 9.88
C ALA A 36 -7.27 -19.29 10.48
N THR A 37 -6.20 -19.78 9.85
CA THR A 37 -5.49 -21.00 10.28
C THR A 37 -4.23 -20.72 11.10
N GLN A 38 -3.53 -19.63 10.83
CA GLN A 38 -2.25 -19.29 11.46
C GLN A 38 -2.41 -18.27 12.59
N HIS A 39 -3.54 -17.55 12.64
CA HIS A 39 -3.82 -16.51 13.63
C HIS A 39 -2.69 -15.48 13.79
N PRO A 40 -2.18 -14.89 12.68
CA PRO A 40 -1.14 -13.86 12.76
C PRO A 40 -1.63 -12.65 13.56
N ARG A 41 -0.72 -12.03 14.31
CA ARG A 41 -1.02 -10.87 15.18
C ARG A 41 -0.62 -9.52 14.57
N ALA A 42 0.01 -9.52 13.40
CA ALA A 42 0.50 -8.34 12.70
C ALA A 42 0.66 -8.63 11.22
N GLY A 43 0.63 -7.58 10.39
CA GLY A 43 0.61 -7.65 8.93
C GLY A 43 -0.78 -7.39 8.35
N GLU A 44 -0.94 -7.76 7.09
CA GLU A 44 -2.11 -7.44 6.28
C GLU A 44 -2.93 -8.69 5.95
N VAL A 45 -4.26 -8.55 5.84
CA VAL A 45 -5.10 -9.55 5.18
C VAL A 45 -5.48 -9.11 3.79
N MET A 46 -5.08 -9.89 2.79
CA MET A 46 -5.38 -9.67 1.39
C MET A 46 -6.76 -10.21 1.03
N PHE A 47 -7.53 -9.42 0.29
CA PHE A 47 -8.83 -9.85 -0.24
C PHE A 47 -8.79 -10.15 -1.74
N THR A 48 -7.98 -9.43 -2.51
CA THR A 48 -7.87 -9.58 -3.96
C THR A 48 -6.46 -9.24 -4.43
N GLY A 49 -6.15 -9.55 -5.69
CA GLY A 49 -4.84 -9.27 -6.29
C GLY A 49 -3.80 -10.33 -5.99
N GLN A 50 -2.55 -10.05 -6.37
CA GLN A 50 -1.40 -10.93 -6.14
C GLN A 50 -0.31 -10.17 -5.41
N MET A 51 0.22 -10.78 -4.35
CA MET A 51 1.34 -10.23 -3.59
C MET A 51 2.58 -10.21 -4.47
N VAL A 52 3.27 -9.07 -4.50
CA VAL A 52 4.61 -8.97 -5.06
C VAL A 52 5.61 -9.24 -3.94
N MET A 53 6.64 -10.01 -4.24
CA MET A 53 7.69 -10.36 -3.28
C MET A 53 9.07 -9.96 -3.81
N PRO A 54 9.98 -9.52 -2.92
CA PRO A 54 11.38 -9.41 -3.28
C PRO A 54 11.93 -10.74 -3.83
N PRO A 55 12.84 -10.70 -4.82
CA PRO A 55 13.51 -11.90 -5.31
C PRO A 55 14.15 -12.70 -4.16
N GLY A 56 13.99 -14.02 -4.20
CA GLY A 56 14.52 -14.92 -3.16
C GLY A 56 13.72 -14.98 -1.86
N MET A 57 12.64 -14.20 -1.71
CA MET A 57 11.77 -14.21 -0.52
C MET A 57 10.41 -14.87 -0.76
N ALA A 58 10.14 -15.37 -1.97
CA ALA A 58 8.85 -15.98 -2.33
C ALA A 58 8.47 -17.22 -1.48
N SER A 59 9.45 -17.88 -0.84
CA SER A 59 9.23 -19.05 0.02
C SER A 59 9.17 -18.70 1.52
N MET A 60 9.38 -17.44 1.91
CA MET A 60 9.42 -17.05 3.32
C MET A 60 8.05 -16.53 3.77
N GLN A 61 7.35 -17.33 4.59
CA GLN A 61 6.01 -17.01 5.08
C GLN A 61 5.98 -15.92 6.16
N SER A 62 7.14 -15.40 6.58
CA SER A 62 7.28 -14.44 7.67
C SER A 62 8.19 -13.29 7.24
N MET A 63 7.59 -12.18 6.78
CA MET A 63 8.30 -10.97 6.36
C MET A 63 8.33 -9.88 7.44
N ALA A 64 7.75 -10.13 8.61
CA ALA A 64 7.68 -9.15 9.68
C ALA A 64 9.09 -8.71 10.11
N GLY A 65 9.43 -7.44 9.83
CA GLY A 65 10.74 -6.86 10.17
C GLY A 65 11.89 -7.30 9.26
N MET A 66 11.63 -8.01 8.16
CA MET A 66 12.67 -8.33 7.17
C MET A 66 12.95 -7.11 6.28
N SER A 67 14.21 -6.71 6.17
CA SER A 67 14.65 -5.73 5.20
C SER A 67 15.13 -6.44 3.93
N ALA A 68 14.51 -6.11 2.80
CA ALA A 68 15.12 -6.30 1.49
C ALA A 68 15.56 -4.89 1.01
N PRO A 69 16.83 -4.70 0.61
CA PRO A 69 17.30 -3.40 0.15
C PRO A 69 16.40 -2.85 -0.95
N ASN A 70 16.00 -1.59 -0.85
CA ASN A 70 15.12 -0.92 -1.80
C ASN A 70 13.68 -1.44 -1.86
N TRP A 71 13.24 -2.36 -1.01
CA TRP A 71 11.88 -2.88 -1.04
C TRP A 71 11.04 -2.31 0.09
N TYR A 72 9.85 -1.83 -0.24
CA TYR A 72 8.93 -1.16 0.65
C TYR A 72 7.52 -1.67 0.44
N HIS A 73 6.68 -1.53 1.46
CA HIS A 73 5.24 -1.63 1.32
C HIS A 73 4.67 -0.24 1.02
N MET A 74 3.88 -0.13 -0.05
CA MET A 74 3.22 1.10 -0.47
C MET A 74 1.71 0.90 -0.48
N GLU A 75 1.00 1.84 0.13
CA GLU A 75 -0.44 1.83 0.27
C GLU A 75 -1.04 3.15 -0.19
N VAL A 76 -2.19 3.07 -0.84
CA VAL A 76 -3.05 4.22 -1.12
C VAL A 76 -4.41 3.99 -0.45
N HIS A 77 -4.72 4.86 0.49
CA HIS A 77 -5.99 4.90 1.18
C HIS A 77 -6.91 5.92 0.52
N TYR A 78 -8.15 5.53 0.34
CA TYR A 78 -9.21 6.39 -0.17
C TYR A 78 -10.28 6.50 0.90
N TYR A 79 -10.64 7.72 1.29
CA TYR A 79 -11.71 7.98 2.24
C TYR A 79 -12.77 8.87 1.61
N TYR A 80 -14.04 8.53 1.74
CA TYR A 80 -15.12 9.42 1.31
C TYR A 80 -15.03 10.74 2.07
N LYS A 81 -15.04 11.88 1.38
CA LYS A 81 -15.03 13.20 2.03
C LYS A 81 -16.22 13.43 2.95
N THR A 82 -17.37 12.85 2.61
CA THR A 82 -18.64 13.05 3.33
C THR A 82 -18.69 12.32 4.65
N SER A 83 -18.09 11.13 4.75
CA SER A 83 -18.22 10.25 5.91
C SER A 83 -16.89 9.92 6.60
N GLY A 84 -15.76 10.14 5.93
CA GLY A 84 -14.45 9.70 6.40
C GLY A 84 -14.25 8.18 6.36
N TYR A 85 -15.20 7.40 5.85
CA TYR A 85 -15.04 5.95 5.75
C TYR A 85 -14.16 5.54 4.56
N PRO A 86 -13.37 4.45 4.71
CA PRO A 86 -12.63 3.87 3.59
C PRO A 86 -13.52 3.53 2.40
N VAL A 87 -13.06 3.86 1.21
CA VAL A 87 -13.74 3.59 -0.05
C VAL A 87 -13.34 2.20 -0.54
N LYS A 88 -14.31 1.29 -0.58
CA LYS A 88 -14.15 -0.06 -1.10
C LYS A 88 -14.66 -0.16 -2.54
N GLY A 89 -14.18 -1.17 -3.26
CA GLY A 89 -14.67 -1.50 -4.60
C GLY A 89 -14.17 -0.57 -5.71
N LEU A 90 -13.13 0.24 -5.45
CA LEU A 90 -12.41 0.95 -6.50
C LEU A 90 -11.49 -0.02 -7.25
N SER A 91 -11.12 0.37 -8.45
CA SER A 91 -10.03 -0.26 -9.22
C SER A 91 -8.99 0.81 -9.54
N PRO A 92 -8.19 1.25 -8.54
CA PRO A 92 -7.24 2.32 -8.76
C PRO A 92 -6.11 1.88 -9.69
N VAL A 93 -5.69 2.79 -10.57
CA VAL A 93 -4.41 2.70 -11.27
C VAL A 93 -3.42 3.56 -10.49
N VAL A 94 -2.35 2.96 -9.98
CA VAL A 94 -1.29 3.69 -9.26
C VAL A 94 0.00 3.57 -10.08
N THR A 95 0.58 4.71 -10.45
CA THR A 95 1.85 4.78 -11.18
C THR A 95 2.87 5.52 -10.33
N VAL A 96 4.04 4.90 -10.16
CA VAL A 96 5.17 5.43 -9.41
C VAL A 96 6.29 5.74 -10.38
N THR A 97 6.68 7.01 -10.45
CA THR A 97 7.71 7.50 -11.38
C THR A 97 8.91 7.99 -10.59
N ASN A 98 10.10 7.44 -10.88
CA ASN A 98 11.35 7.97 -10.35
C ASN A 98 11.65 9.32 -11.03
N ALA A 99 11.71 10.40 -10.27
CA ALA A 99 11.85 11.75 -10.79
C ALA A 99 13.20 12.00 -11.48
N ALA A 100 14.26 11.30 -11.07
CA ALA A 100 15.59 11.48 -11.64
C ALA A 100 15.73 10.79 -13.00
N THR A 101 15.12 9.62 -13.19
CA THR A 101 15.28 8.81 -14.40
C THR A 101 14.07 8.88 -15.33
N GLY A 102 12.93 9.38 -14.86
CA GLY A 102 11.64 9.34 -15.56
C GLY A 102 11.06 7.93 -15.70
N GLN A 103 11.69 6.91 -15.11
CA GLN A 103 11.21 5.53 -15.18
C GLN A 103 9.94 5.39 -14.35
N ALA A 104 8.89 4.87 -14.97
CA ALA A 104 7.59 4.66 -14.36
C ALA A 104 7.32 3.15 -14.21
N GLN A 105 6.77 2.77 -13.06
CA GLN A 105 6.24 1.44 -12.81
C GLN A 105 4.81 1.54 -12.27
N MET A 106 3.96 0.60 -12.65
CA MET A 106 2.65 0.47 -12.03
C MET A 106 2.78 -0.32 -10.74
N LEU A 107 2.13 0.13 -9.67
CA LEU A 107 1.97 -0.67 -8.46
C LEU A 107 0.91 -1.75 -8.71
N PRO A 108 1.26 -3.05 -8.64
CA PRO A 108 0.27 -4.11 -8.80
C PRO A 108 -0.67 -4.11 -7.59
N ILE A 109 -1.96 -3.82 -7.79
CA ILE A 109 -2.87 -3.60 -6.67
C ILE A 109 -3.32 -4.89 -6.01
N VAL A 110 -3.19 -4.93 -4.68
CA VAL A 110 -3.87 -5.84 -3.77
C VAL A 110 -4.80 -4.99 -2.90
N THR A 111 -6.03 -5.45 -2.70
CA THR A 111 -6.92 -4.84 -1.69
C THR A 111 -6.71 -5.54 -0.36
N MET A 112 -6.39 -4.80 0.69
CA MET A 112 -6.10 -5.38 1.99
C MET A 112 -6.51 -4.46 3.14
N GLN A 113 -6.27 -4.93 4.36
CA GLN A 113 -6.41 -4.15 5.58
C GLN A 113 -5.47 -4.71 6.65
N GLY A 114 -5.01 -3.85 7.53
CA GLY A 114 -4.20 -4.25 8.67
C GLY A 114 -4.95 -5.22 9.57
N LEU A 115 -4.26 -6.24 10.06
CA LEU A 115 -4.82 -7.24 10.96
C LEU A 115 -5.30 -6.65 12.29
N ASN A 116 -4.68 -5.56 12.75
CA ASN A 116 -5.01 -4.92 14.02
C ASN A 116 -6.06 -3.81 13.87
N GLU A 117 -5.99 -3.06 12.78
CA GLU A 117 -6.84 -1.92 12.48
C GLU A 117 -8.18 -2.36 11.85
N GLY A 118 -8.16 -3.48 11.14
CA GLY A 118 -9.31 -4.06 10.47
C GLY A 118 -9.90 -3.13 9.42
N VAL A 119 -11.22 -3.14 9.29
CA VAL A 119 -11.92 -2.47 8.18
C VAL A 119 -11.67 -0.96 8.06
N ARG A 120 -11.22 -0.30 9.13
CA ARG A 120 -10.89 1.13 9.13
C ARG A 120 -9.64 1.44 8.32
N ASP A 121 -8.83 0.43 8.08
CA ASP A 121 -7.57 0.48 7.36
C ASP A 121 -7.68 -0.13 5.96
N PHE A 122 -8.89 -0.27 5.41
CA PHE A 122 -9.02 -0.81 4.06
C PHE A 122 -8.31 0.08 3.04
N HIS A 123 -7.38 -0.50 2.28
CA HIS A 123 -6.54 0.21 1.33
C HIS A 123 -6.17 -0.62 0.10
N TYR A 124 -5.49 0.04 -0.84
CA TYR A 124 -5.00 -0.53 -2.09
C TYR A 124 -3.48 -0.38 -2.10
N GLY A 125 -2.75 -1.50 -2.07
CA GLY A 125 -1.31 -1.46 -1.89
C GLY A 125 -0.62 -2.71 -2.39
N ASN A 126 0.71 -2.71 -2.26
CA ASN A 126 1.55 -3.91 -2.40
C ASN A 126 2.98 -3.60 -1.95
N ASN A 127 3.81 -4.64 -1.92
CA ASN A 127 5.24 -4.45 -1.88
C ASN A 127 5.76 -4.01 -3.26
N ILE A 128 6.78 -3.15 -3.25
CA ILE A 128 7.35 -2.55 -4.45
C ILE A 128 8.84 -2.25 -4.25
N GLU A 129 9.61 -2.39 -5.32
CA GLU A 129 11.01 -1.96 -5.34
C GLU A 129 11.10 -0.45 -5.62
N LEU A 130 11.62 0.29 -4.67
CA LEU A 130 11.89 1.73 -4.70
C LEU A 130 13.34 1.98 -4.26
N PRO A 131 14.31 1.96 -5.19
CA PRO A 131 15.66 2.41 -4.90
C PRO A 131 15.68 3.84 -4.34
N LYS A 132 16.73 4.20 -3.61
CA LYS A 132 16.90 5.56 -3.09
C LYS A 132 16.65 6.61 -4.19
N GLY A 133 15.81 7.60 -3.92
CA GLY A 133 15.42 8.57 -4.94
C GLY A 133 14.17 9.37 -4.59
N GLN A 134 13.85 10.32 -5.46
CA GLN A 134 12.60 11.08 -5.40
C GLN A 134 11.58 10.45 -6.34
N TYR A 135 10.33 10.39 -5.89
CA TYR A 135 9.25 9.72 -6.60
C TYR A 135 8.03 10.63 -6.71
N HIS A 136 7.44 10.62 -7.91
CA HIS A 136 6.12 11.16 -8.18
C HIS A 136 5.14 10.00 -8.32
N VAL A 137 4.09 9.99 -7.50
CA VAL A 137 3.02 9.00 -7.56
C VAL A 137 1.78 9.65 -8.11
N THR A 138 1.18 9.03 -9.12
CA THR A 138 -0.18 9.36 -9.56
C THR A 138 -1.10 8.20 -9.23
N THR A 139 -2.34 8.53 -8.88
CA THR A 139 -3.38 7.54 -8.68
C THR A 139 -4.68 7.97 -9.31
N VAL A 140 -5.32 7.07 -10.05
CA VAL A 140 -6.58 7.32 -10.76
C VAL A 140 -7.61 6.30 -10.31
N ALA A 141 -8.72 6.76 -9.73
CA ALA A 141 -9.81 5.92 -9.29
C ALA A 141 -11.16 6.64 -9.40
N GLY A 142 -12.19 5.94 -9.88
CA GLY A 142 -13.54 6.53 -10.02
C GLY A 142 -13.55 7.79 -10.89
N GLY A 143 -12.73 7.83 -11.94
CA GLY A 143 -12.60 8.98 -12.85
C GLY A 143 -11.87 10.19 -12.27
N GLN A 144 -11.23 10.05 -11.10
CA GLN A 144 -10.57 11.15 -10.39
C GLN A 144 -9.09 10.84 -10.20
N SER A 145 -8.26 11.86 -10.31
CA SER A 145 -6.80 11.75 -10.17
C SER A 145 -6.31 12.45 -8.91
N GLY A 146 -5.36 11.82 -8.23
CA GLY A 146 -4.56 12.40 -7.16
C GLY A 146 -3.06 12.20 -7.44
N ALA A 147 -2.22 13.00 -6.79
CA ALA A 147 -0.78 12.88 -6.92
C ALA A 147 -0.05 13.18 -5.60
N PHE A 148 1.14 12.61 -5.45
CA PHE A 148 2.00 12.77 -4.29
C PHE A 148 3.47 12.79 -4.72
N ASP A 149 4.28 13.52 -3.96
CA ASP A 149 5.73 13.49 -4.11
C ASP A 149 6.39 13.08 -2.78
N PHE A 150 7.37 12.18 -2.86
CA PHE A 150 8.14 11.73 -1.70
C PHE A 150 9.57 11.32 -2.06
N SER A 151 10.38 11.08 -1.04
CA SER A 151 11.77 10.64 -1.19
C SER A 151 12.02 9.39 -0.34
N ILE A 152 12.71 8.39 -0.90
CA ILE A 152 13.34 7.28 -0.19
C ILE A 152 14.79 7.65 0.15
#